data_AF-A0A6V7HRV9-F1
#
_entry.id   AF-A0A6V7HRV9-F1
#
_cell.length_a   1.000
_cell.length_b   1.000
_cell.length_c   1.000
_cell.angle_alpha   90.00
_cell.angle_beta   90.00
_cell.angle_gamma   90.00
#
_symmetry.space_group_name_H-M   'P 1'
#
loop_
_entity.id
_entity.type
_entity.pdbx_description
1 polymer ?
#
loop_
_entity_poly.entity_id
_entity_poly.type
_entity_poly.pdbx_seq_one_letter_code
_entity_poly.pdbx_strand_id
1 'polypeptide(L)' 'FGRFNLKLLAVCAMTCVNEGFLLGNIGLIIPSAACDFEMSTLAKGRLAMMPIF' A
#
# COMPACT_ATOMS: atom_id res chain seq x y z
N PHE A 1 19.57 24.26 -28.10
CA PHE A 1 19.85 22.94 -27.50
C PHE A 1 19.20 22.70 -26.11
N GLY A 2 18.30 23.55 -25.59
CA GLY A 2 17.74 23.37 -24.23
C GLY A 2 16.42 22.56 -24.13
N ARG A 3 15.58 22.57 -25.17
CA ARG A 3 14.24 21.93 -25.14
C ARG A 3 14.26 20.41 -25.01
N PHE A 4 15.32 19.74 -25.49
CA PHE A 4 15.43 18.29 -25.42
C PHE A 4 15.73 17.82 -24.00
N ASN A 5 16.62 18.53 -23.31
CA ASN A 5 16.97 18.26 -21.92
C ASN A 5 15.79 18.46 -20.96
N LEU A 6 14.95 19.49 -21.18
CA LEU A 6 13.73 19.70 -20.40
C LEU A 6 12.70 18.58 -20.58
N LYS A 7 12.53 18.06 -21.80
CA LYS A 7 11.67 16.90 -22.04
C LYS A 7 12.21 15.64 -21.37
N LEU A 8 13.53 15.45 -21.40
CA LEU A 8 14.19 14.31 -20.76
C LEU A 8 14.03 14.35 -19.23
N LEU A 9 14.23 15.53 -18.64
CA LEU A 9 14.02 15.75 -17.21
C LEU A 9 12.56 15.50 -16.81
N ALA A 10 11.61 15.97 -17.63
CA ALA A 10 10.19 15.76 -17.38
C ALA A 10 9.81 14.27 -17.42
N VAL A 11 10.34 13.51 -18.39
CA VAL A 11 10.11 12.06 -18.47
C VAL A 11 10.72 11.35 -17.26
N CYS A 12 11.97 11.64 -16.89
CA CYS A 12 12.62 11.05 -15.72
C CYS A 12 11.88 11.37 -14.41
N ALA A 13 11.42 12.62 -14.24
CA ALA A 13 10.64 13.00 -13.08
C ALA A 13 9.31 12.23 -13.01
N MET A 14 8.65 12.02 -14.15
CA MET A 14 7.42 11.24 -14.22
C MET A 14 7.65 9.79 -13.79
N THR A 15 8.74 9.14 -14.23
CA THR A 15 9.06 7.76 -13.82
C THR A 15 9.30 7.66 -12.31
N CYS A 16 10.06 8.59 -11.72
CA CYS A 16 10.32 8.58 -10.28
C CYS A 16 9.05 8.75 -9.44
N VAL A 17 8.11 9.61 -9.86
CA VAL A 17 6.84 9.80 -9.15
C VAL A 17 5.95 8.56 -9.24
N ASN A 18 5.92 7.88 -10.39
CA ASN A 18 5.15 6.64 -10.55
C ASN A 18 5.68 5.51 -9.67
N GLU A 19 7.01 5.35 -9.57
CA GLU A 19 7.63 4.34 -8.71
C GLU A 19 7.38 4.62 -7.22
N GLY A 20 7.50 5.89 -6.80
CA GLY A 20 7.18 6.31 -5.43
C GLY A 20 5.71 6.09 -5.08
N PHE A 21 4.80 6.34 -6.02
CA PHE A 21 3.37 6.06 -5.84
C PHE A 21 3.12 4.55 -5.70
N LEU A 22 3.76 3.71 -6.53
CA LEU A 22 3.62 2.27 -6.44
C LEU A 22 4.10 1.73 -5.07
N LEU A 23 5.26 2.16 -4.60
CA LEU A 23 5.79 1.80 -3.28
C LEU A 23 4.89 2.29 -2.14
N GLY A 24 4.35 3.51 -2.25
CA GLY A 24 3.39 4.05 -1.28
C GLY A 24 2.10 3.23 -1.22
N ASN A 25 1.56 2.80 -2.38
CA ASN A 25 0.38 1.96 -2.43
C ASN A 25 0.65 0.57 -1.84
N ILE A 26 1.74 -0.08 -2.21
CA ILE A 26 2.14 -1.38 -1.63
C ILE A 26 2.32 -1.24 -0.11
N GLY A 27 2.98 -0.17 0.31
CA GLY A 27 3.19 0.17 1.72
C GLY A 27 1.91 0.52 2.49
N LEU A 28 0.80 0.85 1.81
CA LEU A 28 -0.51 1.08 2.42
C LEU A 28 -1.40 -0.19 2.39
N ILE A 29 -1.21 -1.04 1.39
CA ILE A 29 -1.89 -2.33 1.25
C ILE A 29 -1.42 -3.31 2.33
N ILE A 30 -0.12 -3.37 2.63
CA ILE A 30 0.44 -4.24 3.66
C ILE A 30 -0.16 -3.98 5.06
N PRO A 31 -0.17 -2.75 5.59
CA PRO A 31 -0.78 -2.45 6.90
C PRO A 31 -2.30 -2.55 6.86
N SER A 32 -2.95 -2.23 5.73
CA SER A 32 -4.41 -2.46 5.60
C SER A 32 -4.76 -3.94 5.67
N ALA A 33 -3.96 -4.81 5.04
CA ALA A 33 -4.13 -6.26 5.14
C ALA A 33 -3.79 -6.79 6.54
N ALA A 34 -2.82 -6.20 7.23
CA ALA A 34 -2.52 -6.52 8.62
C ALA A 34 -3.67 -6.13 9.56
N CYS A 35 -4.24 -4.93 9.41
CA CYS A 35 -5.41 -4.51 10.19
C CYS A 35 -6.64 -5.39 9.92
N ASP A 36 -6.89 -5.77 8.67
CA ASP A 36 -8.00 -6.67 8.31
C ASP A 36 -7.80 -8.07 8.93
N PHE A 37 -6.56 -8.57 8.91
CA PHE A 37 -6.20 -9.85 9.50
C PHE A 37 -6.28 -9.83 11.04
N GLU A 38 -5.84 -8.75 11.69
CA GLU A 38 -5.97 -8.57 13.14
C GLU A 38 -7.43 -8.51 13.57
N MET A 39 -8.27 -7.79 12.82
CA MET A 39 -9.72 -7.69 13.11
C MET A 39 -10.42 -9.04 12.93
N SER A 40 -10.07 -9.80 11.89
CA SER A 40 -10.58 -11.16 11.67
C SER A 40 -10.11 -12.15 12.74
N THR A 41 -8.88 -12.01 13.24
CA THR A 41 -8.32 -12.85 14.31
C THR A 41 -8.95 -12.54 15.67
N LEU A 42 -9.17 -11.26 16.00
CA LEU A 42 -9.91 -10.85 17.19
C LEU A 42 -11.36 -11.33 17.16
N ALA A 43 -12.03 -11.22 16.02
CA ALA A 43 -13.39 -11.73 15.83
C ALA A 43 -13.44 -13.25 16.01
N LYS A 44 -12.50 -14.00 15.43
CA LYS A 44 -12.37 -15.45 15.66
C LYS A 44 -12.05 -15.80 17.13
N GLY A 45 -11.20 -15.04 17.80
CA GLY A 45 -10.88 -15.25 19.23
C GLY A 45 -12.10 -15.02 20.13
N ARG A 46 -12.91 -14.01 19.83
CA ARG A 46 -14.20 -13.77 20.51
C ARG A 46 -15.23 -14.89 20.23
N LEU A 47 -15.27 -15.41 19.01
CA LEU A 47 -16.11 -16.54 18.61
C LEU A 47 -15.61 -17.89 19.16
N ALA A 48 -14.33 -18.05 19.47
CA ALA A 48 -13.79 -19.25 20.13
C ALA A 48 -14.06 -19.25 21.65
N MET A 49 -14.33 -18.08 22.24
CA MET A 49 -14.65 -17.91 23.66
C MET A 49 -16.15 -17.93 23.96
N MET A 50 -17.03 -17.96 22.96
CA MET A 50 -18.45 -18.23 23.22
C MET A 50 -18.63 -19.71 23.56
N PRO A 51 -19.15 -20.05 24.76
CA PRO A 51 -19.45 -21.42 25.07
C PRO A 51 -20.56 -21.89 24.13
N ILE A 52 -20.28 -22.94 23.35
CA ILE A 52 -21.32 -23.72 22.71
C ILE A 52 -22.17 -24.33 23.83
N PHE A 53 -23.37 -23.78 24.02
CA PHE A 53 -24.36 -24.30 24.96
C PHE A 53 -24.93 -25.62 24.46
#